data_AF-A0A375JDY3-F1
#
_entry.id   AF-A0A375JDY3-F1
#
_cell.length_a   1.000
_cell.length_b   1.000
_cell.length_c   1.000
_cell.angle_alpha   90.00
_cell.angle_beta   90.00
_cell.angle_gamma   90.00
#
_symmetry.space_group_name_H-M   'P 1'
#
loop_
_entity.id
_entity.type
_entity.pdbx_description
1 polymer ?
#
loop_
_entity_poly.entity_id
_entity_poly.type
_entity_poly.pdbx_seq_one_letter_code
_entity_poly.pdbx_strand_id
1 'polypeptide(L)'
;MRRQGISRRTFLKYCSLTATSLGWAPTFVPQIAHAMEPKPRTPMLWLHGLECTCCSQSFTILEEVIVKYKGNYILAVEGNPPLNQEGMSCIISGRPFIDQLKHVAKDAKAVISWGSCASWGCVQAAKPNPTQATPVHKVITDKPIIKVPGCPPIAEVMTGVITYMLTFDRIPELDRQGRPKMFYSQRIHDKCYRRPHFDAGQFVEAWDDESARKGYCLYKVGCKGPTTYNACSTTRWNEGTSFPIQAGHGCIGCSEDGFWDKGSFYDRLTNIHQFGIEANADKVGGRSGRRCRGSPRGRVGHQAHGSEEEPRHQRRRALSCADQIQERQGRLMTAHSTQGFNLDNSGRRVVVDPVTRIEGHMRCEVNLDANLSEAKYSTCSPASLTRRLTLNS
;
A
#
# COMPACT_ATOMS: atom_id res chain seq x y z
N MET A 1 -9.10 -27.23 3.95
CA MET A 1 -8.46 -26.62 2.76
C MET A 1 -9.25 -26.77 1.46
N ARG A 2 -9.39 -27.96 0.86
CA ARG A 2 -10.13 -28.13 -0.41
C ARG A 2 -11.60 -27.69 -0.34
N ARG A 3 -12.28 -27.94 0.79
CA ARG A 3 -13.65 -27.46 1.09
C ARG A 3 -13.80 -25.94 1.13
N GLN A 4 -12.69 -25.19 1.15
CA GLN A 4 -12.67 -23.73 1.28
C GLN A 4 -12.11 -23.04 0.01
N GLY A 5 -12.04 -23.75 -1.12
CA GLY A 5 -11.63 -23.20 -2.42
C GLY A 5 -10.11 -23.05 -2.64
N ILE A 6 -9.27 -23.35 -1.64
CA ILE A 6 -7.81 -23.20 -1.74
C ILE A 6 -7.16 -24.52 -2.17
N SER A 7 -6.44 -24.50 -3.30
CA SER A 7 -5.66 -25.65 -3.77
C SER A 7 -4.38 -25.84 -2.94
N ARG A 8 -3.93 -27.09 -2.74
CA ARG A 8 -2.67 -27.39 -2.01
C ARG A 8 -1.47 -26.69 -2.66
N ARG A 9 -1.48 -26.54 -4.00
CA ARG A 9 -0.44 -25.81 -4.75
C ARG A 9 -0.44 -24.32 -4.42
N THR A 10 -1.62 -23.69 -4.39
CA THR A 10 -1.76 -22.26 -4.00
C THR A 10 -1.29 -22.04 -2.57
N PHE A 11 -1.64 -22.96 -1.67
CA PHE A 11 -1.22 -22.89 -0.27
C PHE A 11 0.30 -23.02 -0.08
N LEU A 12 0.94 -23.97 -0.76
CA LEU A 12 2.40 -24.13 -0.69
C LEU A 12 3.15 -22.96 -1.33
N LYS A 13 2.59 -22.35 -2.40
CA LYS A 13 3.12 -21.11 -2.97
C LYS A 13 3.09 -19.97 -1.95
N TYR A 14 1.96 -19.81 -1.25
CA TYR A 14 1.85 -18.82 -0.18
C TYR A 14 2.89 -19.07 0.92
N CYS A 15 3.03 -20.30 1.43
CA CYS A 15 4.03 -20.64 2.44
C CYS A 15 5.47 -20.36 1.97
N SER A 16 5.75 -20.56 0.68
CA SER A 16 7.06 -20.28 0.08
C SER A 16 7.33 -18.78 -0.04
N LEU A 17 6.32 -18.00 -0.43
CA LEU A 17 6.38 -16.54 -0.42
C LEU A 17 6.63 -16.01 1.00
N THR A 18 5.90 -16.50 1.99
CA THR A 18 6.11 -16.18 3.40
C THR A 18 7.52 -16.47 3.86
N ALA A 19 8.04 -17.68 3.61
CA ALA A 19 9.41 -18.03 3.99
C ALA A 19 10.41 -17.05 3.37
N THR A 20 10.24 -16.72 2.09
CA THR A 20 11.11 -15.79 1.35
C THR A 20 11.03 -14.37 1.93
N SER A 21 9.82 -13.86 2.18
CA SER A 21 9.59 -12.53 2.78
C SER A 21 10.20 -12.41 4.18
N LEU A 22 10.29 -13.52 4.91
CA LEU A 22 10.91 -13.58 6.24
C LEU A 22 12.42 -13.88 6.19
N GLY A 23 13.00 -14.03 5.00
CA GLY A 23 14.43 -14.34 4.82
C GLY A 23 14.80 -15.76 5.22
N TRP A 24 13.85 -16.70 5.23
CA TRP A 24 14.08 -18.10 5.57
C TRP A 24 14.37 -18.98 4.37
N ALA A 25 15.14 -20.04 4.63
CA ALA A 25 15.42 -21.06 3.64
C ALA A 25 14.12 -21.80 3.24
N PRO A 26 14.02 -22.32 2.00
CA PRO A 26 12.87 -23.11 1.53
C PRO A 26 12.53 -24.33 2.41
N THR A 27 13.48 -24.79 3.24
CA THR A 27 13.28 -25.88 4.20
C THR A 27 12.25 -25.56 5.30
N PHE A 28 11.93 -24.29 5.53
CA PHE A 28 10.90 -23.86 6.49
C PHE A 28 9.48 -23.93 5.92
N VAL A 29 9.31 -24.10 4.60
CA VAL A 29 7.99 -24.16 3.96
C VAL A 29 7.08 -25.26 4.53
N PRO A 30 7.56 -26.51 4.77
CA PRO A 30 6.74 -27.55 5.41
C PRO A 30 6.33 -27.20 6.84
N GLN A 31 7.19 -26.51 7.60
CA GLN A 31 6.90 -26.10 8.98
C GLN A 31 5.84 -24.99 9.01
N ILE A 32 5.93 -24.02 8.10
CA ILE A 32 4.90 -22.98 7.90
C ILE A 32 3.57 -23.63 7.50
N ALA A 33 3.61 -24.55 6.53
CA ALA A 33 2.43 -25.26 6.06
C ALA A 33 1.75 -26.05 7.19
N HIS A 34 2.53 -26.77 7.99
CA HIS A 34 2.04 -27.55 9.12
C HIS A 34 1.49 -26.67 10.25
N ALA A 35 2.12 -25.52 10.54
CA ALA A 35 1.63 -24.57 11.53
C ALA A 35 0.28 -23.93 11.13
N MET A 36 0.02 -23.80 9.83
CA MET A 36 -1.19 -23.18 9.30
C MET A 36 -2.35 -24.16 9.02
N GLU A 37 -2.08 -25.46 8.86
CA GLU A 37 -3.09 -26.47 8.50
C GLU A 37 -4.16 -26.73 9.60
N PRO A 38 -3.81 -26.86 10.91
CA PRO A 38 -4.76 -27.23 11.96
C PRO A 38 -5.38 -26.03 12.70
N LYS A 39 -4.86 -24.81 12.52
CA LYS A 39 -5.25 -23.66 13.35
C LYS A 39 -6.56 -23.02 12.85
N PRO A 40 -7.59 -22.84 13.70
CA PRO A 40 -8.75 -22.03 13.34
C PRO A 40 -8.29 -20.62 12.98
N ARG A 41 -8.87 -20.04 11.92
CA ARG A 41 -8.43 -18.73 11.42
C ARG A 41 -8.69 -17.66 12.47
N THR A 42 -7.66 -16.91 12.82
CA THR A 42 -7.81 -15.72 13.64
C THR A 42 -8.68 -14.71 12.89
N PRO A 43 -9.81 -14.25 13.46
CA PRO A 43 -10.63 -13.24 12.81
C PRO A 43 -9.88 -11.92 12.76
N MET A 44 -10.03 -11.21 11.65
CA MET A 44 -9.51 -9.86 11.47
C MET A 44 -10.67 -8.93 11.14
N LEU A 45 -10.85 -7.90 11.95
CA LEU A 45 -11.77 -6.81 11.68
C LEU A 45 -11.00 -5.66 11.05
N TRP A 46 -11.44 -5.15 9.92
CA TRP A 46 -10.78 -4.05 9.22
C TRP A 46 -11.69 -2.82 9.24
N LEU A 47 -11.25 -1.77 9.92
CA LEU A 47 -11.97 -0.50 10.01
C LEU A 47 -11.30 0.57 9.15
N HIS A 48 -12.12 1.44 8.56
CA HIS A 48 -11.72 2.53 7.69
C HIS A 48 -12.18 3.86 8.28
N GLY A 49 -11.24 4.76 8.62
CA GLY A 49 -11.51 6.12 9.12
C GLY A 49 -11.43 7.18 8.01
N LEU A 50 -10.81 8.33 8.29
CA LEU A 50 -10.38 9.25 7.22
C LEU A 50 -9.22 8.62 6.44
N GLU A 51 -9.47 8.22 5.19
CA GLU A 51 -8.52 7.55 4.30
C GLU A 51 -8.73 7.92 2.82
N CYS A 52 -7.89 7.41 1.91
CA CYS A 52 -8.01 7.69 0.49
C CYS A 52 -8.81 6.65 -0.33
N THR A 53 -9.03 5.40 0.13
CA THR A 53 -10.03 4.42 -0.41
C THR A 53 -9.80 3.00 0.17
N CYS A 54 -10.74 2.04 0.21
CA CYS A 54 -12.21 1.97 0.03
C CYS A 54 -12.74 0.59 0.51
N CYS A 55 -13.82 0.54 1.30
CA CYS A 55 -14.94 -0.44 1.28
C CYS A 55 -15.76 -0.37 2.58
N SER A 56 -17.08 -0.43 2.44
CA SER A 56 -18.06 -0.49 3.54
C SER A 56 -18.04 -1.87 4.22
N GLN A 57 -17.69 -1.91 5.50
CA GLN A 57 -17.96 -3.08 6.34
C GLN A 57 -19.42 -3.03 6.81
N SER A 58 -20.11 -4.17 6.70
CA SER A 58 -21.44 -4.33 7.29
C SER A 58 -21.33 -4.41 8.82
N PHE A 59 -21.96 -3.47 9.52
CA PHE A 59 -21.95 -3.39 10.99
C PHE A 59 -22.40 -4.67 11.68
N THR A 60 -23.34 -5.40 11.08
CA THR A 60 -23.88 -6.63 11.67
C THR A 60 -22.81 -7.71 11.84
N ILE A 61 -21.86 -7.78 10.92
CA ILE A 61 -20.75 -8.74 10.98
C ILE A 61 -19.73 -8.34 12.05
N LEU A 62 -19.54 -7.03 12.27
CA LEU A 62 -18.63 -6.53 13.31
C LEU A 62 -19.07 -7.01 14.69
N GLU A 63 -20.34 -6.79 15.04
CA GLU A 63 -20.89 -7.17 16.34
C GLU A 63 -20.82 -8.68 16.59
N GLU A 64 -21.15 -9.51 15.58
CA GLU A 64 -21.06 -10.96 15.71
C GLU A 64 -19.62 -11.41 16.00
N VAL A 65 -18.64 -10.84 15.31
CA VAL A 65 -17.22 -11.19 15.49
C VAL A 65 -16.71 -10.74 16.85
N ILE A 66 -17.07 -9.55 17.31
CA ILE A 66 -16.67 -9.02 18.62
C ILE A 66 -17.17 -9.92 19.73
N VAL A 67 -18.45 -10.34 19.68
CA VAL A 67 -19.05 -11.21 20.68
C VAL A 67 -18.43 -12.61 20.64
N LYS A 68 -18.32 -13.20 19.45
CA LYS A 68 -17.87 -14.60 19.27
C LYS A 68 -16.37 -14.79 19.52
N TYR A 69 -15.56 -13.78 19.23
CA TYR A 69 -14.10 -13.87 19.29
C TYR A 69 -13.48 -12.83 20.22
N LYS A 70 -14.22 -12.39 21.23
CA LYS A 70 -13.78 -11.42 22.24
C LYS A 70 -12.38 -11.73 22.76
N GLY A 71 -11.47 -10.77 22.67
CA GLY A 71 -10.07 -10.90 23.09
C GLY A 71 -9.15 -11.63 22.11
N ASN A 72 -9.68 -12.22 21.04
CA ASN A 72 -8.94 -13.11 20.13
C ASN A 72 -8.93 -12.67 18.66
N TYR A 73 -9.62 -11.59 18.28
CA TYR A 73 -9.52 -11.01 16.95
C TYR A 73 -8.42 -9.94 16.86
N ILE A 74 -7.90 -9.74 15.66
CA ILE A 74 -6.97 -8.64 15.33
C ILE A 74 -7.78 -7.51 14.71
N LEU A 75 -7.52 -6.28 15.15
CA LEU A 75 -8.11 -5.08 14.56
C LEU A 75 -7.12 -4.45 13.57
N ALA A 76 -7.43 -4.47 12.29
CA ALA A 76 -6.78 -3.69 11.26
C ALA A 76 -7.46 -2.31 11.17
N VAL A 77 -6.68 -1.23 11.21
CA VAL A 77 -7.20 0.13 11.05
C VAL A 77 -6.48 0.80 9.90
N GLU A 78 -7.26 1.22 8.91
CA GLU A 78 -6.83 2.12 7.86
C GLU A 78 -7.48 3.49 8.07
N GLY A 79 -6.75 4.55 7.76
CA GLY A 79 -7.17 5.90 8.09
C GLY A 79 -7.04 6.25 9.57
N ASN A 80 -7.66 7.36 9.98
CA ASN A 80 -7.61 7.84 11.37
C ASN A 80 -8.89 8.57 11.80
N PRO A 81 -9.15 8.66 13.11
CA PRO A 81 -10.25 9.45 13.65
C PRO A 81 -9.97 10.97 13.59
N PRO A 82 -10.89 11.78 13.03
CA PRO A 82 -10.92 13.21 13.29
C PRO A 82 -11.45 13.48 14.69
N LEU A 83 -10.91 14.50 15.36
CA LEU A 83 -11.38 14.93 16.69
C LEU A 83 -12.15 16.24 16.66
N ASN A 84 -12.04 17.02 15.59
CA ASN A 84 -12.78 18.26 15.45
C ASN A 84 -14.27 17.99 15.19
N GLN A 85 -15.14 18.96 15.50
CA GLN A 85 -16.59 18.86 15.31
C GLN A 85 -17.18 17.56 15.90
N GLU A 86 -16.77 17.21 17.12
CA GLU A 86 -17.22 15.99 17.83
C GLU A 86 -16.92 14.68 17.04
N GLY A 87 -15.92 14.70 16.16
CA GLY A 87 -15.55 13.57 15.31
C GLY A 87 -16.46 13.36 14.10
N MET A 88 -17.38 14.30 13.84
CA MET A 88 -18.38 14.21 12.76
C MET A 88 -17.79 14.45 11.36
N SER A 89 -16.50 14.78 11.24
CA SER A 89 -15.84 14.77 9.93
C SER A 89 -15.69 13.36 9.34
N CYS A 90 -15.90 12.29 10.14
CA CYS A 90 -15.97 10.91 9.67
C CYS A 90 -17.11 10.18 10.41
N ILE A 91 -18.23 9.99 9.71
CA ILE A 91 -19.45 9.36 10.26
C ILE A 91 -19.68 8.05 9.54
N ILE A 92 -19.88 6.98 10.31
CA ILE A 92 -20.24 5.67 9.75
C ILE A 92 -21.47 5.15 10.50
N SER A 93 -22.53 4.80 9.77
CA SER A 93 -23.85 4.45 10.34
C SER A 93 -24.35 5.43 11.42
N GLY A 94 -24.29 6.72 11.12
CA GLY A 94 -24.82 7.77 11.98
C GLY A 94 -24.05 8.03 13.27
N ARG A 95 -22.89 7.41 13.48
CA ARG A 95 -22.03 7.62 14.65
C ARG A 95 -20.62 8.08 14.24
N PRO A 96 -19.95 8.91 15.05
CA PRO A 96 -18.54 9.22 14.86
C PRO A 96 -17.69 7.96 14.74
N PHE A 97 -16.72 7.97 13.82
CA PHE A 97 -15.79 6.84 13.65
C PHE A 97 -15.00 6.53 14.93
N ILE A 98 -14.66 7.56 15.71
CA ILE A 98 -13.92 7.37 16.97
C ILE A 98 -14.64 6.43 17.95
N ASP A 99 -15.97 6.46 17.99
CA ASP A 99 -16.76 5.61 18.89
C ASP A 99 -16.69 4.15 18.46
N GLN A 100 -16.76 3.91 17.15
CA GLN A 100 -16.61 2.57 16.58
C GLN A 100 -15.19 2.05 16.78
N LEU A 101 -14.19 2.89 16.52
CA LEU A 101 -12.80 2.54 16.75
C LEU A 101 -12.58 2.11 18.21
N LYS A 102 -13.08 2.87 19.18
CA LYS A 102 -13.00 2.52 20.61
C LYS A 102 -13.77 1.25 20.95
N HIS A 103 -14.98 1.11 20.42
CA HIS A 103 -15.83 -0.06 20.65
C HIS A 103 -15.15 -1.35 20.17
N VAL A 104 -14.64 -1.37 18.93
CA VAL A 104 -13.97 -2.53 18.36
C VAL A 104 -12.56 -2.73 18.94
N ALA A 105 -11.84 -1.67 19.29
CA ALA A 105 -10.50 -1.81 19.88
C ALA A 105 -10.52 -2.41 21.28
N LYS A 106 -11.57 -2.13 22.08
CA LYS A 106 -11.71 -2.59 23.48
C LYS A 106 -11.48 -4.09 23.64
N ASP A 107 -12.04 -4.90 22.74
CA ASP A 107 -11.98 -6.35 22.82
C ASP A 107 -10.98 -6.98 21.85
N ALA A 108 -10.18 -6.18 21.14
CA ALA A 108 -9.14 -6.68 20.24
C ALA A 108 -7.93 -7.27 21.01
N LYS A 109 -7.31 -8.30 20.43
CA LYS A 109 -6.02 -8.87 20.91
C LYS A 109 -4.86 -7.91 20.66
N ALA A 110 -4.86 -7.30 19.47
CA ALA A 110 -3.86 -6.34 19.01
C ALA A 110 -4.46 -5.49 17.88
N VAL A 111 -3.87 -4.31 17.68
CA VAL A 111 -4.28 -3.36 16.63
C VAL A 111 -3.14 -3.19 15.64
N ILE A 112 -3.41 -3.31 14.35
CA ILE A 112 -2.49 -2.99 13.27
C ILE A 112 -2.92 -1.67 12.64
N SER A 113 -2.05 -0.66 12.72
CA SER A 113 -2.23 0.63 12.06
C SER A 113 -1.62 0.59 10.66
N TRP A 114 -2.48 0.40 9.65
CA TRP A 114 -2.07 0.34 8.26
C TRP A 114 -1.85 1.74 7.68
N GLY A 115 -0.68 1.90 7.06
CA GLY A 115 -0.30 3.11 6.39
C GLY A 115 0.03 4.27 7.33
N SER A 116 0.53 5.35 6.72
CA SER A 116 0.89 6.56 7.45
C SER A 116 -0.32 7.30 8.03
N CYS A 117 -1.53 7.05 7.53
CA CYS A 117 -2.76 7.63 8.08
C CYS A 117 -3.00 7.14 9.51
N ALA A 118 -3.11 5.83 9.69
CA ALA A 118 -3.35 5.22 11.01
C ALA A 118 -2.12 5.35 11.93
N SER A 119 -0.92 5.24 11.35
CA SER A 119 0.34 5.29 12.11
C SER A 119 0.65 6.70 12.64
N TRP A 120 0.50 7.74 11.80
CA TRP A 120 1.03 9.08 12.06
C TRP A 120 0.04 10.23 11.83
N GLY A 121 -0.90 10.08 10.90
CA GLY A 121 -1.85 11.12 10.53
C GLY A 121 -1.97 11.31 9.01
N CYS A 122 -0.83 11.18 8.31
CA CYS A 122 -0.69 11.41 6.86
C CYS A 122 -1.21 12.78 6.40
N VAL A 123 -1.77 12.84 5.18
CA VAL A 123 -2.04 14.08 4.46
C VAL A 123 -3.10 14.93 5.15
N GLN A 124 -4.14 14.31 5.70
CA GLN A 124 -5.20 15.01 6.41
C GLN A 124 -4.74 15.63 7.73
N ALA A 125 -3.62 15.15 8.29
CA ALA A 125 -3.00 15.69 9.49
C ALA A 125 -1.86 16.69 9.20
N ALA A 126 -1.50 16.89 7.93
CA ALA A 126 -0.56 17.92 7.53
C ALA A 126 -1.13 19.31 7.84
N LYS A 127 -0.27 20.32 8.00
CA LYS A 127 -0.72 21.69 8.32
C LYS A 127 -1.78 22.17 7.31
N PRO A 128 -2.91 22.76 7.77
CA PRO A 128 -3.22 23.15 9.15
C PRO A 128 -3.96 22.10 9.99
N ASN A 129 -4.17 20.87 9.50
CA ASN A 129 -4.95 19.80 10.14
C ASN A 129 -6.38 20.24 10.52
N PRO A 130 -7.24 20.54 9.54
CA PRO A 130 -8.56 21.15 9.79
C PRO A 130 -9.53 20.25 10.56
N THR A 131 -9.41 18.94 10.41
CA THR A 131 -10.29 17.94 11.05
C THR A 131 -9.73 17.42 12.38
N GLN A 132 -8.54 17.89 12.79
CA GLN A 132 -7.78 17.31 13.90
C GLN A 132 -7.63 15.78 13.75
N ALA A 133 -7.30 15.34 12.54
CA ALA A 133 -6.99 13.95 12.23
C ALA A 133 -5.86 13.46 13.13
N THR A 134 -6.15 12.42 13.92
CA THR A 134 -5.30 11.99 15.02
C THR A 134 -4.94 10.50 14.87
N PRO A 135 -3.66 10.10 14.86
CA PRO A 135 -3.28 8.71 14.65
C PRO A 135 -3.82 7.78 15.74
N VAL A 136 -3.99 6.50 15.38
CA VAL A 136 -4.68 5.50 16.23
C VAL A 136 -4.08 5.38 17.63
N HIS A 137 -2.75 5.43 17.72
CA HIS A 137 -2.03 5.30 19.00
C HIS A 137 -2.21 6.48 19.98
N LYS A 138 -2.80 7.59 19.53
CA LYS A 138 -3.20 8.71 20.41
C LYS A 138 -4.63 8.56 20.92
N VAL A 139 -5.43 7.68 20.32
CA VAL A 139 -6.83 7.43 20.71
C VAL A 139 -6.98 6.12 21.47
N ILE A 140 -6.28 5.08 21.03
CA ILE A 140 -6.23 3.77 21.69
C ILE A 140 -4.88 3.64 22.40
N THR A 141 -4.92 3.44 23.72
CA THR A 141 -3.71 3.45 24.58
C THR A 141 -3.54 2.17 25.41
N ASP A 142 -4.57 1.33 25.48
CA ASP A 142 -4.66 0.12 26.31
C ASP A 142 -4.38 -1.18 25.53
N LYS A 143 -4.00 -1.08 24.25
CA LYS A 143 -3.75 -2.21 23.36
C LYS A 143 -2.37 -2.18 22.71
N PRO A 144 -1.78 -3.34 22.38
CA PRO A 144 -0.59 -3.39 21.54
C PRO A 144 -0.89 -2.86 20.13
N ILE A 145 -0.12 -1.84 19.69
CA ILE A 145 -0.30 -1.22 18.37
C ILE A 145 0.94 -1.46 17.51
N ILE A 146 0.72 -2.15 16.39
CA ILE A 146 1.72 -2.38 15.36
C ILE A 146 1.55 -1.32 14.28
N LYS A 147 2.52 -0.42 14.13
CA LYS A 147 2.51 0.60 13.08
C LYS A 147 3.16 0.05 11.83
N VAL A 148 2.44 0.01 10.72
CA VAL A 148 2.99 -0.37 9.41
C VAL A 148 2.87 0.83 8.48
N PRO A 149 3.76 1.83 8.60
CA PRO A 149 3.65 3.09 7.86
C PRO A 149 4.12 2.98 6.40
N GLY A 150 3.77 3.99 5.62
CA GLY A 150 3.91 4.04 4.16
C GLY A 150 2.61 4.58 3.56
N CYS A 151 2.71 5.32 2.46
CA CYS A 151 1.55 5.90 1.79
C CYS A 151 1.41 5.39 0.34
N PRO A 152 0.98 4.12 0.12
CA PRO A 152 0.70 3.08 1.12
C PRO A 152 1.98 2.33 1.59
N PRO A 153 1.87 1.35 2.50
CA PRO A 153 2.93 0.36 2.71
C PRO A 153 3.02 -0.60 1.52
N ILE A 154 4.17 -1.29 1.38
CA ILE A 154 4.39 -2.31 0.35
C ILE A 154 3.49 -3.52 0.64
N ALA A 155 2.82 -4.11 -0.36
CA ALA A 155 1.91 -5.23 -0.11
C ALA A 155 2.59 -6.49 0.43
N GLU A 156 3.80 -6.81 -0.03
CA GLU A 156 4.62 -7.90 0.51
C GLU A 156 4.99 -7.66 1.98
N VAL A 157 5.14 -6.39 2.39
CA VAL A 157 5.34 -6.02 3.79
C VAL A 157 4.07 -6.23 4.61
N MET A 158 2.91 -5.80 4.11
CA MET A 158 1.63 -5.99 4.80
C MET A 158 1.31 -7.47 5.01
N THR A 159 1.41 -8.25 3.95
CA THR A 159 1.20 -9.70 3.99
C THR A 159 2.26 -10.40 4.84
N GLY A 160 3.51 -9.96 4.81
CA GLY A 160 4.59 -10.46 5.66
C GLY A 160 4.30 -10.28 7.15
N VAL A 161 3.80 -9.11 7.58
CA VAL A 161 3.41 -8.85 8.97
C VAL A 161 2.26 -9.77 9.41
N ILE A 162 1.19 -9.85 8.62
CA ILE A 162 0.05 -10.71 8.93
C ILE A 162 0.50 -12.17 9.04
N THR A 163 1.29 -12.63 8.07
CA THR A 163 1.69 -14.04 8.06
C THR A 163 2.64 -14.38 9.20
N TYR A 164 3.54 -13.46 9.56
CA TYR A 164 4.38 -13.61 10.75
C TYR A 164 3.52 -13.77 12.01
N MET A 165 2.53 -12.89 12.20
CA MET A 165 1.65 -12.96 13.37
C MET A 165 0.83 -14.26 13.41
N LEU A 166 0.32 -14.72 12.27
CA LEU A 166 -0.45 -15.96 12.20
C LEU A 166 0.41 -17.22 12.42
N THR A 167 1.63 -17.22 11.88
CA THR A 167 2.54 -18.38 11.95
C THR A 167 3.15 -18.53 13.35
N PHE A 168 3.58 -17.42 13.97
CA PHE A 168 4.28 -17.45 15.26
C PHE A 168 3.39 -17.14 16.46
N ASP A 169 2.12 -16.82 16.23
CA ASP A 169 1.15 -16.40 17.24
C ASP A 169 1.67 -15.31 18.19
N ARG A 170 2.52 -14.42 17.67
CA ARG A 170 3.16 -13.34 18.43
C ARG A 170 3.30 -12.10 17.57
N ILE A 171 3.36 -10.95 18.23
CA ILE A 171 3.64 -9.67 17.59
C ILE A 171 5.11 -9.65 17.13
N PRO A 172 5.42 -9.15 15.91
CA PRO A 172 6.81 -9.00 15.47
C PRO A 172 7.58 -8.06 16.40
N GLU A 173 8.90 -8.21 16.45
CA GLU A 173 9.70 -7.23 17.18
C GLU A 173 9.51 -5.84 16.60
N LEU A 174 9.14 -4.90 17.46
CA LEU A 174 8.90 -3.52 17.08
C LEU A 174 10.11 -2.65 17.44
N ASP A 175 10.37 -1.62 16.65
CA ASP A 175 11.28 -0.54 17.04
C ASP A 175 10.64 0.37 18.10
N ARG A 176 11.40 1.36 18.57
CA ARG A 176 10.92 2.36 19.56
C ARG A 176 9.69 3.15 19.11
N GLN A 177 9.37 3.16 17.82
CA GLN A 177 8.21 3.85 17.25
C GLN A 177 7.00 2.92 17.10
N GLY A 178 7.16 1.61 17.35
CA GLY A 178 6.12 0.60 17.18
C GLY A 178 6.07 0.01 15.77
N ARG A 179 7.14 0.13 14.97
CA ARG A 179 7.21 -0.41 13.60
C ARG A 179 7.91 -1.76 13.56
N PRO A 180 7.46 -2.75 12.77
CA PRO A 180 8.15 -4.04 12.64
C PRO A 180 9.61 -3.90 12.19
N LYS A 181 10.57 -4.28 13.05
CA LYS A 181 12.02 -4.16 12.77
C LYS A 181 12.42 -4.86 11.48
N MET A 182 11.79 -5.98 11.15
CA MET A 182 12.06 -6.77 9.95
C MET A 182 11.93 -5.96 8.64
N PHE A 183 11.12 -4.90 8.61
CA PHE A 183 10.92 -4.05 7.42
C PHE A 183 11.33 -2.59 7.63
N TYR A 184 11.37 -2.10 8.88
CA TYR A 184 11.59 -0.69 9.20
C TYR A 184 12.86 -0.43 10.04
N SER A 185 13.76 -1.41 10.17
CA SER A 185 15.03 -1.24 10.91
C SER A 185 16.11 -0.49 10.13
N GLN A 186 16.02 -0.44 8.80
CA GLN A 186 17.02 0.15 7.93
C GLN A 186 16.44 1.32 7.14
N ARG A 187 17.30 2.28 6.82
CA ARG A 187 16.90 3.42 5.98
C ARG A 187 16.94 3.01 4.51
N ILE A 188 16.07 3.62 3.71
CA ILE A 188 16.07 3.45 2.25
C ILE A 188 17.46 3.68 1.65
N HIS A 189 18.17 4.69 2.15
CA HIS A 189 19.50 5.07 1.68
C HIS A 189 20.59 4.04 1.97
N ASP A 190 20.48 3.27 3.05
CA ASP A 190 21.50 2.29 3.45
C ASP A 190 21.50 1.05 2.54
N LYS A 191 20.39 0.81 1.84
CA LYS A 191 20.23 -0.27 0.85
C LYS A 191 19.92 0.24 -0.56
N CYS A 192 20.09 1.54 -0.81
CA CYS A 192 19.81 2.11 -2.13
C CYS A 192 20.85 1.66 -3.15
N TYR A 193 20.42 1.15 -4.30
CA TYR A 193 21.33 0.74 -5.38
C TYR A 193 22.11 1.92 -5.99
N ARG A 194 21.61 3.16 -5.87
CA ARG A 194 22.31 4.38 -6.30
C ARG A 194 23.29 4.92 -5.24
N ARG A 195 23.51 4.19 -4.15
CA ARG A 195 24.42 4.61 -3.06
C ARG A 195 25.85 4.84 -3.52
N PRO A 196 26.46 4.01 -4.40
CA PRO A 196 27.80 4.29 -4.91
C PRO A 196 27.92 5.67 -5.60
N HIS A 197 26.90 6.10 -6.35
CA HIS A 197 26.87 7.44 -6.95
C HIS A 197 26.79 8.55 -5.89
N PHE A 198 26.06 8.32 -4.79
CA PHE A 198 26.03 9.26 -3.68
C PHE A 198 27.42 9.43 -3.05
N ASP A 199 28.11 8.32 -2.79
CA ASP A 199 29.44 8.31 -2.15
C ASP A 199 30.52 8.86 -3.11
N ALA A 200 30.35 8.72 -4.43
CA ALA A 200 31.19 9.33 -5.46
C ALA A 200 30.95 10.85 -5.62
N GLY A 201 29.82 11.37 -5.14
CA GLY A 201 29.41 12.76 -5.39
C GLY A 201 28.78 12.98 -6.77
N GLN A 202 28.30 11.92 -7.41
CA GLN A 202 27.63 11.91 -8.70
C GLN A 202 26.12 12.07 -8.52
N PHE A 203 25.61 13.25 -8.86
CA PHE A 203 24.23 13.64 -8.58
C PHE A 203 23.49 14.09 -9.84
N VAL A 204 22.19 13.82 -9.84
CA VAL A 204 21.24 14.51 -10.72
C VAL A 204 21.06 15.93 -10.20
N GLU A 205 21.16 16.92 -11.08
CA GLU A 205 20.95 18.34 -10.75
C GLU A 205 19.63 18.86 -11.34
N ALA A 206 19.20 18.32 -12.49
CA ALA A 206 17.92 18.64 -13.12
C ALA A 206 17.23 17.38 -13.66
N TRP A 207 15.90 17.44 -13.78
CA TRP A 207 15.13 16.35 -14.38
C TRP A 207 15.51 16.17 -15.86
N ASP A 208 15.70 14.91 -16.27
CA ASP A 208 16.14 14.51 -17.61
C ASP A 208 17.53 15.02 -18.05
N ASP A 209 18.39 15.43 -17.11
CA ASP A 209 19.80 15.67 -17.42
C ASP A 209 20.57 14.36 -17.74
N GLU A 210 21.80 14.49 -18.21
CA GLU A 210 22.64 13.33 -18.54
C GLU A 210 22.87 12.41 -17.32
N SER A 211 23.00 13.00 -16.13
CA SER A 211 23.12 12.29 -14.86
C SER A 211 21.86 11.47 -14.53
N ALA A 212 20.67 11.98 -14.83
CA ALA A 212 19.38 11.31 -14.62
C ALA A 212 19.24 10.11 -15.55
N ARG A 213 19.59 10.29 -16.83
CA ARG A 213 19.60 9.22 -17.84
C ARG A 213 20.59 8.11 -17.51
N LYS A 214 21.72 8.45 -16.86
CA LYS A 214 22.71 7.49 -16.35
C LYS A 214 22.34 6.87 -14.98
N GLY A 215 21.24 7.31 -14.35
CA GLY A 215 20.78 6.75 -13.08
C GLY A 215 21.56 7.21 -11.84
N TYR A 216 22.14 8.42 -11.85
CA TYR A 216 22.88 8.98 -10.72
C TYR A 216 22.01 9.28 -9.50
N CYS A 217 22.64 9.65 -8.38
CA CYS A 217 21.95 9.85 -7.12
C CYS A 217 21.00 11.06 -7.14
N LEU A 218 19.79 10.86 -6.61
CA LEU A 218 18.70 11.85 -6.58
C LEU A 218 18.74 12.75 -5.32
N TYR A 219 19.84 12.76 -4.57
CA TYR A 219 19.92 13.54 -3.34
C TYR A 219 19.73 15.04 -3.58
N LYS A 220 20.37 15.57 -4.62
CA LYS A 220 20.35 17.01 -4.91
C LYS A 220 19.02 17.54 -5.43
N VAL A 221 18.17 16.65 -5.95
CA VAL A 221 16.78 16.89 -6.35
C VAL A 221 15.77 16.47 -5.25
N GLY A 222 16.24 16.34 -4.00
CA GLY A 222 15.39 16.31 -2.82
C GLY A 222 15.08 14.94 -2.22
N CYS A 223 15.76 13.87 -2.64
CA CYS A 223 15.54 12.54 -2.08
C CYS A 223 15.70 12.49 -0.54
N LYS A 224 14.62 12.13 0.15
CA LYS A 224 14.52 11.99 1.62
C LYS A 224 14.88 10.60 2.14
N GLY A 225 15.29 9.69 1.24
CA GLY A 225 15.69 8.31 1.57
C GLY A 225 16.71 8.19 2.73
N PRO A 226 17.65 9.13 2.91
CA PRO A 226 18.58 9.10 4.05
C PRO A 226 17.94 9.25 5.44
N THR A 227 16.71 9.76 5.51
CA THR A 227 15.97 9.94 6.77
C THR A 227 14.72 9.07 6.86
N THR A 228 14.56 8.10 5.95
CA THR A 228 13.33 7.32 5.81
C THR A 228 13.59 5.83 6.00
N TYR A 229 12.89 5.22 6.94
CA TYR A 229 12.93 3.78 7.20
C TYR A 229 11.79 3.10 6.46
N ASN A 230 12.13 2.18 5.56
CA ASN A 230 11.19 1.33 4.83
C ASN A 230 11.99 0.26 4.04
N ALA A 231 11.29 -0.69 3.41
CA ALA A 231 11.87 -1.77 2.62
C ALA A 231 11.88 -1.49 1.10
N CYS A 232 11.57 -0.27 0.64
CA CYS A 232 11.39 0.00 -0.79
C CYS A 232 12.66 -0.22 -1.62
N SER A 233 13.86 -0.07 -1.06
CA SER A 233 15.12 -0.27 -1.79
C SER A 233 15.58 -1.74 -1.81
N THR A 234 14.99 -2.60 -0.97
CA THR A 234 15.27 -4.04 -0.91
C THR A 234 14.14 -4.84 -1.53
N THR A 235 12.94 -4.80 -0.94
CA THR A 235 11.75 -5.52 -1.40
C THR A 235 11.18 -4.92 -2.69
N ARG A 236 11.33 -3.61 -2.86
CA ARG A 236 10.72 -2.85 -3.96
C ARG A 236 9.19 -2.94 -3.92
N TRP A 237 8.53 -2.58 -5.01
CA TRP A 237 7.07 -2.53 -5.18
C TRP A 237 6.64 -3.39 -6.36
N ASN A 238 5.40 -3.90 -6.27
CA ASN A 238 4.75 -4.67 -7.33
C ASN A 238 5.56 -5.90 -7.76
N GLU A 239 5.69 -6.91 -6.89
CA GLU A 239 6.46 -8.13 -7.16
C GLU A 239 7.94 -7.86 -7.45
N GLY A 240 8.49 -6.82 -6.83
CA GLY A 240 9.89 -6.45 -7.03
C GLY A 240 10.18 -5.62 -8.28
N THR A 241 9.16 -5.19 -9.02
CA THR A 241 9.30 -4.50 -10.33
C THR A 241 10.10 -3.20 -10.22
N SER A 242 9.68 -2.28 -9.35
CA SER A 242 10.32 -0.96 -9.23
C SER A 242 10.10 -0.33 -7.87
N PHE A 243 10.65 0.86 -7.64
CA PHE A 243 10.34 1.73 -6.50
C PHE A 243 10.69 3.18 -6.88
N PRO A 244 10.29 4.21 -6.10
CA PRO A 244 10.37 5.61 -6.55
C PRO A 244 11.75 6.04 -7.10
N ILE A 245 12.83 5.69 -6.40
CA ILE A 245 14.20 6.05 -6.82
C ILE A 245 14.61 5.32 -8.09
N GLN A 246 14.17 4.08 -8.29
CA GLN A 246 14.43 3.35 -9.53
C GLN A 246 13.68 3.97 -10.71
N ALA A 247 12.45 4.45 -10.50
CA ALA A 247 11.66 5.19 -11.48
C ALA A 247 12.15 6.62 -11.72
N GLY A 248 13.25 7.05 -11.08
CA GLY A 248 13.87 8.36 -11.30
C GLY A 248 13.40 9.48 -10.38
N HIS A 249 12.48 9.22 -9.44
CA HIS A 249 12.00 10.22 -8.48
C HIS A 249 12.60 10.02 -7.08
N GLY A 250 12.99 11.11 -6.42
CA GLY A 250 13.49 11.06 -5.04
C GLY A 250 12.45 10.47 -4.08
N CYS A 251 12.91 9.76 -3.05
CA CYS A 251 12.02 9.33 -1.97
C CYS A 251 11.43 10.57 -1.27
N ILE A 252 10.12 10.60 -1.03
CA ILE A 252 9.45 11.71 -0.33
C ILE A 252 9.37 11.49 1.18
N GLY A 253 9.79 10.33 1.67
CA GLY A 253 9.75 9.97 3.09
C GLY A 253 8.39 9.57 3.62
N CYS A 254 7.53 8.99 2.78
CA CYS A 254 6.13 8.72 3.10
C CYS A 254 5.87 7.79 4.30
N SER A 255 6.86 7.03 4.78
CA SER A 255 6.75 6.17 5.97
C SER A 255 7.18 6.85 7.28
N GLU A 256 7.65 8.10 7.22
CA GLU A 256 8.06 8.86 8.39
C GLU A 256 6.95 9.77 8.91
N ASP A 257 6.96 10.01 10.22
CA ASP A 257 6.04 10.94 10.87
C ASP A 257 6.20 12.37 10.33
N GLY A 258 5.08 13.04 10.09
CA GLY A 258 4.99 14.43 9.63
C GLY A 258 5.68 14.72 8.30
N PHE A 259 5.89 13.73 7.43
CA PHE A 259 6.70 13.93 6.21
C PHE A 259 6.17 15.02 5.27
N TRP A 260 4.86 15.29 5.27
CA TRP A 260 4.22 16.36 4.52
C TRP A 260 4.69 17.77 4.91
N ASP A 261 5.09 17.96 6.18
CA ASP A 261 5.45 19.26 6.74
C ASP A 261 6.97 19.46 6.89
N LYS A 262 7.79 18.57 6.31
CA LYS A 262 9.28 18.64 6.38
C LYS A 262 9.90 19.52 5.30
N GLY A 263 9.17 20.53 4.83
CA GLY A 263 9.56 21.38 3.71
C GLY A 263 9.28 20.74 2.35
N SER A 264 9.80 21.35 1.27
CA SER A 264 9.55 20.84 -0.08
C SER A 264 10.17 19.45 -0.27
N PHE A 265 9.47 18.60 -1.04
CA PHE A 265 10.04 17.32 -1.44
C PHE A 265 11.30 17.47 -2.29
N TYR A 266 11.49 18.61 -2.95
CA TYR A 266 12.63 18.87 -3.83
C TYR A 266 13.81 19.57 -3.14
N ASP A 267 13.61 20.08 -1.91
CA ASP A 267 14.69 20.68 -1.14
C ASP A 267 15.65 19.60 -0.63
N ARG A 268 16.94 19.94 -0.58
CA ARG A 268 17.97 19.03 -0.05
C ARG A 268 17.81 18.89 1.46
N LEU A 269 18.14 17.71 1.97
CA LEU A 269 18.34 17.53 3.41
C LEU A 269 19.57 18.33 3.83
N THR A 270 19.44 19.21 4.81
CA THR A 270 20.52 20.11 5.25
C THR A 270 21.51 19.44 6.22
N ASN A 271 21.07 18.38 6.92
CA ASN A 271 21.80 17.79 8.04
C ASN A 271 22.57 16.50 7.67
N ILE A 272 22.93 16.32 6.40
CA ILE A 272 23.67 15.13 5.94
C ILE A 272 25.00 15.56 5.36
N HIS A 273 26.07 15.23 6.08
CA HIS A 273 27.45 15.48 5.64
C HIS A 273 27.79 14.57 4.46
N GLN A 274 27.87 15.16 3.27
CA GLN A 274 28.29 14.46 2.06
C GLN A 274 29.81 14.43 1.98
N PHE A 275 30.38 13.23 1.96
CA PHE A 275 31.79 13.02 1.60
C PHE A 275 31.82 12.40 0.20
N GLY A 276 32.12 13.20 -0.82
CA GLY A 276 32.27 12.75 -2.20
C GLY A 276 33.72 12.37 -2.50
N ILE A 277 34.01 11.07 -2.58
CA ILE A 277 35.38 10.57 -2.75
C ILE A 277 35.92 10.97 -4.14
N GLU A 278 35.15 10.73 -5.20
CA GLU A 278 35.57 11.04 -6.58
C GLU A 278 35.52 12.55 -6.88
N ALA A 279 34.46 13.24 -6.45
CA ALA A 279 34.37 14.69 -6.61
C ALA A 279 35.54 15.46 -5.96
N ASN A 280 36.14 14.92 -4.90
CA ASN A 280 37.35 15.47 -4.31
C ASN A 280 38.62 15.06 -5.09
N ALA A 281 38.70 13.81 -5.54
CA ALA A 281 39.81 13.33 -6.37
C ALA A 281 39.94 14.12 -7.68
N ASP A 282 38.82 14.43 -8.37
CA ASP A 282 38.81 15.24 -9.60
C ASP A 282 39.21 16.70 -9.33
N LYS A 283 38.82 17.27 -8.18
CA LYS A 283 39.25 18.62 -7.79
C LYS A 283 40.73 18.67 -7.47
N VAL A 284 41.28 17.66 -6.80
CA VAL A 284 42.71 17.56 -6.47
C VAL A 284 43.52 17.24 -7.73
N GLY A 285 43.06 16.32 -8.57
CA GLY A 285 43.64 15.97 -9.86
C GLY A 285 43.59 17.14 -10.86
N GLY A 286 42.49 17.88 -10.91
CA GLY A 286 42.34 19.09 -11.72
C GLY A 286 43.19 20.28 -11.24
N ARG A 287 43.45 20.39 -9.92
CA ARG A 287 44.42 21.35 -9.37
C ARG A 287 45.86 20.91 -9.62
N SER A 288 46.15 19.61 -9.58
CA SER A 288 47.49 19.06 -9.83
C SER A 288 47.83 18.99 -11.32
N GLY A 289 46.82 18.84 -12.19
CA GLY A 289 46.94 18.80 -13.65
C GLY A 289 47.24 20.15 -14.31
N ARG A 290 47.15 21.27 -13.56
CA ARG A 290 47.56 22.60 -14.05
C ARG A 290 49.07 22.83 -14.07
N ARG A 291 49.90 21.86 -13.63
CA ARG A 291 51.37 21.99 -13.62
C ARG A 291 52.12 21.19 -14.69
N CYS A 292 51.43 20.57 -15.64
CA CYS A 292 52.05 19.96 -16.81
C CYS A 292 51.69 20.73 -18.08
N ARG A 293 52.33 21.91 -18.27
CA ARG A 293 52.42 22.53 -19.60
C ARG A 293 53.54 21.82 -20.37
N GLY A 294 53.17 20.92 -21.28
CA GLY A 294 54.00 20.39 -22.34
C GLY A 294 53.24 20.48 -23.66
N SER A 295 53.81 21.20 -24.62
CA SER A 295 53.22 21.69 -25.89
C SER A 295 53.11 20.58 -26.98
N PRO A 296 52.67 20.87 -28.23
CA PRO A 296 51.53 20.20 -28.87
C PRO A 296 51.95 19.25 -30.00
N ARG A 297 51.11 18.29 -30.37
CA ARG A 297 50.88 17.79 -31.75
C ARG A 297 50.07 16.51 -31.72
N GLY A 298 49.03 16.45 -32.56
CA GLY A 298 48.25 15.23 -32.78
C GLY A 298 46.85 15.52 -33.30
N ARG A 299 46.74 16.15 -34.48
CA ARG A 299 45.51 16.12 -35.28
C ARG A 299 45.24 14.66 -35.67
N VAL A 300 44.10 14.12 -35.22
CA VAL A 300 43.36 13.03 -35.86
C VAL A 300 41.90 13.39 -35.55
N GLY A 301 41.10 13.91 -36.48
CA GLY A 301 40.69 13.28 -37.72
C GLY A 301 39.20 12.96 -37.56
N HIS A 302 38.32 13.93 -37.84
CA HIS A 302 36.88 13.70 -37.92
C HIS A 302 36.60 12.73 -39.07
N GLN A 303 35.96 11.60 -38.78
CA GLN A 303 35.15 10.88 -39.75
C GLN A 303 33.79 10.61 -39.12
N ALA A 304 32.81 11.39 -39.58
CA ALA A 304 31.40 11.07 -39.48
C ALA A 304 31.11 9.98 -40.50
N HIS A 305 30.67 8.82 -40.03
CA HIS A 305 29.92 7.87 -40.85
C HIS A 305 28.51 7.81 -40.30
N GLY A 306 27.61 8.48 -41.00
CA GLY A 306 26.19 8.23 -40.91
C GLY A 306 25.86 6.95 -41.66
N SER A 307 25.14 6.06 -41.01
CA SER A 307 24.33 5.03 -41.65
C SER A 307 22.97 5.06 -40.96
N GLU A 308 22.03 5.71 -41.62
CA GLU A 308 20.61 5.66 -41.31
C GLU A 308 20.10 4.23 -41.58
N GLU A 309 19.62 3.54 -40.55
CA GLU A 309 18.79 2.36 -40.70
C GLU A 309 17.37 2.69 -40.21
N GLU A 310 16.44 2.78 -41.16
CA GLU A 310 15.00 2.88 -40.94
C GLU A 310 14.44 1.59 -40.32
N PRO A 311 13.62 1.66 -39.24
CA PRO A 311 12.77 0.55 -38.85
C PRO A 311 11.50 0.54 -39.71
N ARG A 312 11.31 -0.51 -40.51
CA ARG A 312 10.08 -0.77 -41.26
C ARG A 312 8.87 -0.86 -40.31
N HIS A 313 7.96 0.10 -40.44
CA HIS A 313 6.63 0.06 -39.83
C HIS A 313 5.80 -1.10 -40.40
N GLN A 314 5.64 -2.19 -39.64
CA GLN A 314 4.52 -3.11 -39.85
C GLN A 314 3.24 -2.46 -39.32
N ARG A 315 2.42 -1.92 -40.23
CA ARG A 315 1.05 -1.47 -39.94
C ARG A 315 0.19 -2.68 -39.58
N ARG A 316 0.05 -2.99 -38.28
CA ARG A 316 -1.11 -3.73 -37.79
C ARG A 316 -2.30 -2.77 -37.80
N ARG A 317 -3.33 -3.08 -38.59
CA ARG A 317 -4.61 -2.38 -38.55
C ARG A 317 -5.15 -2.45 -37.12
N ALA A 318 -5.28 -1.30 -36.46
CA ALA A 318 -6.07 -1.20 -35.25
C ALA A 318 -7.55 -1.36 -35.64
N LEU A 319 -8.15 -2.48 -35.25
CA LEU A 319 -9.60 -2.62 -35.22
C LEU A 319 -10.14 -1.65 -34.17
N SER A 320 -11.24 -0.97 -34.47
CA SER A 320 -11.83 -0.02 -33.54
C SER A 320 -12.39 -0.76 -32.31
N CYS A 321 -12.39 -0.09 -31.16
CA CYS A 321 -13.01 -0.60 -29.92
C CYS A 321 -14.50 -0.94 -30.11
N ALA A 322 -15.17 -0.36 -31.11
CA ALA A 322 -16.57 -0.63 -31.42
C ALA A 322 -16.77 -2.02 -32.06
N ASP A 323 -15.82 -2.48 -32.89
CA ASP A 323 -15.96 -3.75 -33.62
C ASP A 323 -15.78 -4.98 -32.70
N GLN A 324 -15.02 -4.83 -31.60
CA GLN A 324 -14.85 -5.91 -30.59
C GLN A 324 -16.06 -6.08 -29.67
N ILE A 325 -16.96 -5.11 -29.60
CA ILE A 325 -18.16 -5.17 -28.76
C ILE A 325 -19.27 -5.98 -29.46
N GLN A 326 -19.33 -5.94 -30.79
CA GLN A 326 -20.40 -6.59 -31.56
C GLN A 326 -20.22 -8.12 -31.66
N GLU A 327 -18.97 -8.63 -31.71
CA GLU A 327 -18.71 -10.08 -31.71
C GLU A 327 -18.99 -10.77 -30.36
N ARG A 328 -19.00 -10.03 -29.25
CA ARG A 328 -19.33 -10.58 -27.91
C ARG A 328 -20.82 -10.59 -27.59
N GLN A 329 -21.63 -9.79 -28.28
CA GLN A 329 -23.08 -9.71 -28.00
C GLN A 329 -23.90 -10.82 -28.69
N GLY A 330 -23.32 -11.56 -29.64
CA GLY A 330 -24.02 -12.65 -30.34
C GLY A 330 -24.00 -14.02 -29.66
N ARG A 331 -23.37 -14.17 -28.49
CA ARG A 331 -23.14 -15.50 -27.89
C ARG A 331 -23.22 -15.47 -26.36
N LEU A 332 -24.42 -15.37 -25.80
CA LEU A 332 -24.79 -16.00 -24.52
C LEU A 332 -26.29 -15.78 -24.22
N MET A 333 -27.15 -16.63 -24.77
CA MET A 333 -28.48 -16.92 -24.23
C MET A 333 -28.47 -18.41 -23.91
N THR A 334 -27.99 -18.77 -22.72
CA THR A 334 -28.14 -20.13 -22.20
C THR A 334 -27.98 -20.10 -20.69
N ALA A 335 -29.01 -20.52 -19.97
CA ALA A 335 -28.94 -20.76 -18.54
C ALA A 335 -27.87 -21.82 -18.28
N HIS A 336 -26.93 -21.54 -17.38
CA HIS A 336 -25.90 -22.49 -16.98
C HIS A 336 -26.21 -23.01 -15.58
N SER A 337 -26.40 -24.33 -15.46
CA SER A 337 -26.48 -25.02 -14.17
C SER A 337 -25.08 -25.43 -13.74
N THR A 338 -24.65 -25.00 -12.55
CA THR A 338 -23.44 -25.53 -11.92
C THR A 338 -23.75 -25.91 -10.47
N GLN A 339 -23.33 -27.13 -10.08
CA GLN A 339 -23.46 -27.65 -8.71
C GLN A 339 -24.88 -27.63 -8.14
N GLY A 340 -25.89 -27.92 -8.96
CA GLY A 340 -27.28 -28.08 -8.51
C GLY A 340 -28.05 -26.78 -8.26
N PHE A 341 -27.48 -25.63 -8.60
CA PHE A 341 -28.17 -24.33 -8.56
C PHE A 341 -28.36 -23.78 -9.98
N ASN A 342 -29.58 -23.33 -10.30
CA ASN A 342 -29.90 -22.64 -11.53
C ASN A 342 -29.65 -21.14 -11.34
N LEU A 343 -28.69 -20.58 -12.07
CA LEU A 343 -28.39 -19.15 -12.05
C LEU A 343 -29.29 -18.42 -13.04
N ASP A 344 -30.17 -17.57 -12.51
CA ASP A 344 -30.93 -16.57 -13.27
C ASP A 344 -30.08 -15.31 -13.48
N ASN A 345 -29.94 -14.88 -14.73
CA ASN A 345 -29.19 -13.69 -15.13
C ASN A 345 -30.11 -12.50 -15.48
N SER A 346 -31.39 -12.54 -15.09
CA SER A 346 -32.38 -11.49 -15.37
C SER A 346 -32.22 -10.19 -14.56
N GLY A 347 -31.40 -10.21 -13.49
CA GLY A 347 -31.20 -9.07 -12.58
C GLY A 347 -30.29 -7.95 -13.13
N ARG A 348 -30.56 -6.69 -12.73
CA ARG A 348 -29.70 -5.55 -13.07
C ARG A 348 -28.44 -5.57 -12.19
N ARG A 349 -27.28 -5.84 -12.79
CA ARG A 349 -25.99 -5.88 -12.09
C ARG A 349 -25.43 -4.46 -11.95
N VAL A 350 -25.30 -3.98 -10.72
CA VAL A 350 -24.57 -2.74 -10.43
C VAL A 350 -23.15 -3.12 -10.02
N VAL A 351 -22.18 -2.74 -10.84
CA VAL A 351 -20.76 -2.83 -10.49
C VAL A 351 -20.41 -1.54 -9.77
N VAL A 352 -20.25 -1.61 -8.45
CA VAL A 352 -19.61 -0.53 -7.70
C VAL A 352 -18.12 -0.85 -7.73
N ASP A 353 -17.39 -0.15 -8.60
CA ASP A 353 -15.93 -0.26 -8.69
C ASP A 353 -15.29 0.52 -7.53
N PRO A 354 -14.70 -0.14 -6.52
CA PRO A 354 -14.08 0.56 -5.41
C PRO A 354 -12.66 0.92 -5.84
N VAL A 355 -12.37 2.21 -6.02
CA VAL A 355 -11.08 2.75 -6.50
C VAL A 355 -9.94 2.46 -5.51
N THR A 356 -9.44 1.23 -5.47
CA THR A 356 -8.11 0.89 -4.91
C THR A 356 -7.20 0.52 -6.07
N ARG A 357 -6.61 1.53 -6.73
CA ARG A 357 -5.86 1.36 -7.97
C ARG A 357 -4.34 1.43 -7.79
N ILE A 358 -3.78 0.77 -6.77
CA ILE A 358 -2.32 0.58 -6.72
C ILE A 358 -1.92 -0.89 -6.83
N GLU A 359 -2.67 -1.87 -6.29
CA GLU A 359 -2.28 -3.29 -6.41
C GLU A 359 -3.45 -4.31 -6.53
N GLY A 360 -4.29 -4.17 -7.55
CA GLY A 360 -5.05 -5.31 -8.11
C GLY A 360 -6.23 -5.90 -7.31
N HIS A 361 -7.44 -5.53 -7.75
CA HIS A 361 -8.68 -6.32 -7.75
C HIS A 361 -9.27 -6.89 -6.43
N MET A 362 -10.08 -6.07 -5.75
CA MET A 362 -11.26 -6.58 -5.03
C MET A 362 -12.52 -6.10 -5.75
N ARG A 363 -13.30 -7.05 -6.32
CA ARG A 363 -14.56 -6.79 -7.02
C ARG A 363 -15.71 -7.30 -6.15
N CYS A 364 -16.54 -6.41 -5.62
CA CYS A 364 -17.81 -6.79 -5.01
C CYS A 364 -18.92 -6.69 -6.07
N GLU A 365 -19.55 -7.81 -6.38
CA GLU A 365 -20.73 -7.86 -7.25
C GLU A 365 -21.97 -8.04 -6.38
N VAL A 366 -22.99 -7.21 -6.59
CA VAL A 366 -24.31 -7.35 -5.95
C VAL A 366 -25.35 -7.55 -7.06
N ASN A 367 -26.15 -8.60 -6.93
CA ASN A 367 -27.31 -8.82 -7.79
C ASN A 367 -28.50 -8.08 -7.16
N LEU A 368 -29.11 -7.17 -7.92
CA LEU A 368 -30.40 -6.58 -7.56
C LEU A 368 -31.48 -7.38 -8.28
N ASP A 369 -32.22 -8.18 -7.52
CA ASP A 369 -33.39 -8.90 -8.03
C ASP A 369 -34.57 -7.93 -8.14
N ALA A 370 -35.43 -8.12 -9.14
CA ALA A 370 -36.56 -7.24 -9.45
C ALA A 370 -37.67 -7.17 -8.37
N ASN A 371 -37.53 -7.90 -7.26
CA ASN A 371 -38.54 -8.05 -6.21
C ASN A 371 -38.20 -7.38 -4.87
N LEU A 372 -37.21 -6.48 -4.81
CA LEU A 372 -36.96 -5.68 -3.60
C LEU A 372 -37.60 -4.29 -3.70
N SER A 373 -38.92 -4.23 -3.61
CA SER A 373 -39.65 -3.04 -3.15
C SER A 373 -39.65 -2.90 -1.62
N GLU A 374 -39.04 -3.83 -0.87
CA GLU A 374 -38.81 -3.71 0.57
C GLU A 374 -37.32 -3.66 0.88
N ALA A 375 -36.75 -2.46 0.92
CA ALA A 375 -35.56 -2.21 1.71
C ALA A 375 -35.98 -2.22 3.19
N LYS A 376 -35.77 -3.34 3.90
CA LYS A 376 -35.87 -3.37 5.36
C LYS A 376 -34.71 -2.58 5.97
N TYR A 377 -34.88 -1.28 6.08
CA TYR A 377 -34.13 -0.44 7.00
C TYR A 377 -34.74 -0.58 8.39
N SER A 378 -34.04 -1.21 9.34
CA SER A 378 -34.40 -1.06 10.75
C SER A 378 -33.88 0.29 11.24
N THR A 379 -34.70 1.34 11.09
CA THR A 379 -34.46 2.62 11.73
C THR A 379 -34.92 2.53 13.19
N CYS A 380 -33.98 2.57 14.14
CA CYS A 380 -34.31 2.91 15.51
C CYS A 380 -34.38 4.43 15.63
N SER A 381 -35.56 4.97 15.91
CA SER A 381 -35.73 6.34 16.43
C SER A 381 -36.89 6.33 17.46
N PRO A 382 -36.85 7.15 18.53
CA PRO A 382 -37.55 6.88 19.78
C PRO A 382 -38.98 7.45 19.83
N ALA A 383 -39.81 6.76 20.61
CA ALA A 383 -41.03 7.21 21.30
C ALA A 383 -42.28 7.65 20.48
N SER A 384 -43.31 6.80 20.59
CA SER A 384 -44.75 7.09 20.74
C SER A 384 -45.46 8.09 19.82
N LEU A 385 -46.40 7.58 19.00
CA LEU A 385 -47.80 8.06 18.92
C LEU A 385 -48.59 7.21 17.89
N THR A 386 -49.51 6.40 18.42
CA THR A 386 -50.90 6.20 17.94
C THR A 386 -51.18 6.17 16.43
N ARG A 387 -51.55 4.98 15.90
CA ARG A 387 -52.94 4.56 15.56
C ARG A 387 -52.91 3.45 14.50
N ARG A 388 -53.68 2.39 14.79
CA ARG A 388 -54.20 1.42 13.80
C ARG A 388 -54.85 2.16 12.63
N LEU A 389 -54.73 1.60 11.42
CA LEU A 389 -55.88 1.42 10.54
C LEU A 389 -55.63 0.25 9.58
N THR A 390 -56.66 -0.55 9.49
CA THR A 390 -56.83 -1.85 8.83
C THR A 390 -57.30 -1.73 7.37
N LEU A 391 -57.09 -2.83 6.64
CA LEU A 391 -57.91 -3.41 5.55
C LEU A 391 -57.65 -3.02 4.07
N ASN A 392 -57.58 -4.12 3.29
CA ASN A 392 -58.02 -4.35 1.91
C ASN A 392 -57.25 -3.58 0.81
N SER A 393 -56.76 -4.22 -0.26
CA SER A 393 -57.12 -5.47 -0.93
C SER A 393 -55.89 -6.01 -1.67
#